data_AF-A0A9R0P4W9-F1
#
_entry.id   AF-A0A9R0P4W9-F1
#
_cell.length_a   1.000
_cell.length_b   1.000
_cell.length_c   1.000
_cell.angle_alpha   90.00
_cell.angle_beta   90.00
_cell.angle_gamma   90.00
#
_symmetry.space_group_name_H-M   'P 1'
#
loop_
_entity.id
_entity.type
_entity.pdbx_description
1 polymer ?
#
loop_
_entity_poly.entity_id
_entity_poly.type
_entity_poly.pdbx_seq_one_letter_code
_entity_poly.pdbx_strand_id
1 'polypeptide(L)' 'MRTVPGSQATKFYRCPGCDHEIRPGTPHLVVWPADETGSVADRRHWHRACWEARARRRPQRRW' A
#
# COMPACT_ATOMS: atom_id res chain seq x y z
N MET A 1 -7.98 5.55 -5.04
CA MET A 1 -7.23 5.21 -3.80
C MET A 1 -8.14 5.43 -2.60
N ARG A 2 -7.91 4.72 -1.48
CA ARG A 2 -8.72 4.85 -0.26
C ARG A 2 -7.83 4.75 0.97
N THR A 3 -8.17 5.49 2.02
CA THR A 3 -7.51 5.40 3.33
C THR A 3 -8.08 4.26 4.16
N VAL A 4 -7.19 3.54 4.84
CA VAL A 4 -7.51 2.50 5.81
C VAL A 4 -7.07 2.99 7.20
N PRO A 5 -8.02 3.26 8.10
CA PRO A 5 -7.71 3.56 9.50
C PRO A 5 -7.01 2.37 10.18
N GLY A 6 -6.17 2.65 11.18
CA GLY A 6 -5.45 1.61 11.92
C GLY A 6 -6.37 0.58 12.55
N SER A 7 -7.54 0.99 13.06
CA SER A 7 -8.56 0.11 13.61
C SER A 7 -9.11 -0.92 12.61
N GLN A 8 -9.07 -0.61 11.31
CA GLN A 8 -9.51 -1.51 10.23
C GLN A 8 -8.36 -2.31 9.61
N ALA A 9 -7.11 -2.02 10.00
CA ALA A 9 -5.94 -2.75 9.56
C ALA A 9 -5.75 -3.98 10.46
N THR A 10 -6.42 -5.08 10.14
CA THR A 10 -6.37 -6.31 10.94
C THR A 10 -5.38 -7.36 10.41
N LYS A 11 -4.80 -7.12 9.23
CA LYS A 11 -3.89 -8.04 8.54
C LYS A 11 -2.57 -7.36 8.21
N PHE A 12 -1.54 -8.19 8.07
CA PHE A 12 -0.25 -7.77 7.54
C PHE A 12 -0.33 -7.58 6.03
N TYR A 13 0.26 -6.50 5.53
CA TYR A 13 0.37 -6.23 4.10
C TYR A 13 1.78 -5.77 3.75
N ARG A 14 2.25 -6.01 2.53
CA ARG A 14 3.58 -5.54 2.09
C ARG A 14 3.46 -4.23 1.32
N CYS A 15 4.27 -3.23 1.69
CA CYS A 15 4.29 -1.94 1.01
C CYS A 15 5.24 -1.94 -0.19
N PRO A 16 4.77 -1.68 -1.44
CA PRO A 16 5.65 -1.69 -2.61
C PRO A 16 6.74 -0.59 -2.62
N GLY A 17 6.54 0.50 -1.88
CA GLY A 17 7.47 1.64 -1.88
C GLY A 17 8.69 1.46 -0.99
N CYS A 18 8.63 0.59 0.02
CA CYS A 18 9.74 0.32 0.94
C CYS A 18 9.98 -1.17 1.18
N ASP A 19 9.17 -2.05 0.58
CA ASP A 19 9.19 -3.50 0.75
C ASP A 19 8.99 -4.00 2.20
N HIS A 20 8.69 -3.10 3.13
CA HIS A 20 8.39 -3.43 4.52
C HIS A 20 6.91 -3.78 4.74
N GLU A 21 6.66 -4.51 5.82
CA GLU A 21 5.32 -4.85 6.27
C GLU A 21 4.60 -3.66 6.91
N ILE A 22 3.35 -3.48 6.51
CA ILE A 22 2.33 -2.69 7.16
C ILE A 22 1.68 -3.62 8.20
N ARG A 23 1.98 -3.38 9.48
CA ARG A 23 1.45 -4.20 10.58
C ARG A 23 -0.02 -3.87 10.85
N PRO A 24 -0.78 -4.81 11.44
CA PRO A 24 -2.10 -4.52 11.99
C PRO A 24 -2.06 -3.31 12.93
N GLY A 25 -3.12 -2.51 12.95
CA GLY A 25 -3.16 -1.25 13.68
C GLY A 25 -2.52 -0.05 12.95
N THR A 26 -1.79 -0.27 11.86
CA THR A 26 -1.10 0.81 11.14
C THR A 26 -2.02 1.49 10.12
N PRO A 27 -2.29 2.81 10.24
CA PRO A 27 -3.02 3.55 9.21
C PRO A 27 -2.26 3.57 7.88
N HIS A 28 -2.93 3.22 6.80
CA HIS A 28 -2.29 3.08 5.49
C HIS A 28 -3.27 3.36 4.34
N LEU A 29 -2.80 3.27 3.10
CA LEU A 29 -3.58 3.52 1.88
C LEU A 29 -3.72 2.24 1.07
N VAL A 30 -4.87 2.06 0.43
CA VAL A 30 -5.11 1.04 -0.59
C VAL A 30 -5.29 1.72 -1.93
N VAL A 31 -4.57 1.22 -2.93
CA VAL A 31 -4.58 1.75 -4.30
C VAL A 31 -4.89 0.61 -5.26
N TRP A 32 -5.76 0.91 -6.22
CA TRP A 32 -6.12 0.04 -7.34
C TRP A 32 -5.51 0.62 -8.62
N PRO A 33 -5.03 -0.20 -9.57
CA PRO A 33 -4.70 0.24 -10.91
C PRO A 33 -5.94 0.86 -11.59
N ALA A 34 -5.74 1.87 -12.44
CA ALA A 34 -6.84 2.59 -13.09
C ALA A 34 -7.51 1.78 -14.23
N ASP A 35 -6.78 0.83 -14.83
CA ASP A 35 -7.19 0.10 -16.04
C ASP A 35 -7.99 -1.18 -15.79
N GLU A 36 -8.03 -1.69 -14.56
CA GLU A 36 -8.81 -2.89 -14.25
C GLU A 36 -9.95 -2.55 -13.30
N THR A 37 -11.15 -2.83 -13.77
CA THR A 37 -12.41 -2.82 -13.03
C THR A 37 -12.31 -3.79 -11.84
N GLY A 38 -11.67 -3.34 -10.76
CA GLY A 38 -12.01 -3.71 -9.39
C GLY A 38 -11.83 -5.18 -8.99
N SER A 39 -10.82 -5.90 -9.50
CA SER A 39 -10.46 -7.15 -8.83
C SER A 39 -9.80 -6.85 -7.48
N VAL A 40 -10.27 -7.52 -6.42
CA VAL A 40 -9.68 -7.50 -5.08
C VAL A 40 -8.19 -7.86 -5.10
N ALA A 41 -7.76 -8.64 -6.10
CA ALA A 41 -6.40 -9.12 -6.26
C ALA A 41 -5.36 -8.00 -6.48
N ASP A 42 -5.76 -6.87 -7.08
CA ASP A 42 -4.83 -5.79 -7.43
C ASP A 42 -4.73 -4.68 -6.39
N ARG A 43 -5.31 -4.91 -5.20
CA ARG A 43 -5.22 -3.98 -4.07
C ARG A 43 -3.79 -3.92 -3.56
N ARG A 44 -3.09 -2.84 -3.89
CA ARG A 44 -1.76 -2.55 -3.35
C ARG A 44 -1.89 -1.70 -2.10
N HIS A 45 -1.30 -2.17 -1.00
CA HIS A 45 -1.30 -1.48 0.28
C HIS A 45 -0.01 -0.67 0.42
N TRP A 46 -0.13 0.59 0.83
CA TRP A 46 0.99 1.52 0.96
C TRP A 46 0.97 2.22 2.31
N HIS A 47 2.13 2.36 2.95
CA HIS A 47 2.28 3.38 3.98
C HIS A 47 1.97 4.75 3.38
N ARG A 48 1.30 5.61 4.15
CA ARG A 48 0.94 6.97 3.70
C ARG A 48 2.15 7.74 3.17
N ALA A 49 3.22 7.80 3.96
CA ALA A 49 4.46 8.48 3.57
C ALA A 49 5.14 7.86 2.34
N CYS A 50 5.05 6.53 2.16
CA CYS A 50 5.62 5.87 0.98
C CYS A 50 4.81 6.20 -0.29
N TRP A 51 3.49 6.29 -0.18
CA TRP A 51 2.63 6.70 -1.29
C TRP A 51 2.83 8.15 -1.71
N GLU A 52 2.94 9.07 -0.75
CA GLU A 52 3.24 10.48 -1.01
C GLU A 52 4.63 10.63 -1.66
N ALA A 53 5.61 9.82 -1.25
CA ALA A 53 6.94 9.81 -1.82
C ALA A 53 7.10 8.93 -3.08
N ARG A 54 6.05 8.28 -3.60
CA ARG A 54 6.20 7.24 -4.65
C ARG A 54 6.84 7.71 -5.95
N ALA A 55 6.67 8.99 -6.30
CA ALA A 55 7.27 9.57 -7.49
C ALA A 55 8.80 9.70 -7.37
N ARG A 56 9.30 9.90 -6.14
CA ARG A 56 10.73 10.07 -5.83
C ARG A 56 11.39 8.79 -5.28
N ARG A 57 10.62 7.95 -4.58
CA ARG A 57 11.05 6.62 -4.12
C ARG A 57 10.62 5.59 -5.17
N ARG A 58 11.49 5.33 -6.15
CA ARG A 58 11.34 4.17 -7.03
C ARG A 58 11.37 2.91 -6.14
N PRO A 59 10.43 1.96 -6.31
CA PRO A 59 10.51 0.67 -5.64
C PRO A 59 11.88 0.05 -5.93
N GLN A 60 12.70 -0.14 -4.90
CA GLN A 60 13.90 -0.94 -5.06
C GLN A 60 13.45 -2.40 -5.16
N ARG A 61 13.10 -2.84 -6.38
CA ARG A 61 13.05 -4.28 -6.69
C ARG A 61 14.50 -4.76 -6.64
N ARG A 62 14.97 -5.11 -5.45
CA ARG A 62 16.23 -5.79 -5.28
C ARG A 62 15.92 -7.28 -5.36
N TRP A 63 16.30 -7.84 -6.50
CA TRP A 63 16.16 -9.24 -6.88
C TRP A 63 16.90 -10.15 -5.92
#